data_AF-A0A7C4IY51-F1
#
_entry.id   AF-A0A7C4IY51-F1
#
_cell.length_a   1.000
_cell.length_b   1.000
_cell.length_c   1.000
_cell.angle_alpha   90.00
_cell.angle_beta   90.00
_cell.angle_gamma   90.00
#
_symmetry.space_group_name_H-M   'P 1'
#
loop_
_entity.id
_entity.type
_entity.pdbx_description
1 polymer ?
#
loop_
_entity_poly.entity_id
_entity_poly.type
_entity_poly.pdbx_seq_one_letter_code
_entity_poly.pdbx_strand_id
1 'polypeptide(L)'
;MREINILKTDNRGRVTLPPHFRSEPLFEYVIEGDAIILYPVRTVRKYPDMSDLPVEELSQDWVKIEETVNKDKRRGISATSPADALKALRR
;
A
#
# COMPACT_ATOMS: atom_id res chain seq x y z
N MET A 1 11.81 -1.23 30.35
CA MET A 1 10.78 -1.55 29.35
C MET A 1 9.48 -1.84 30.10
N ARG A 2 8.34 -1.30 29.66
CA ARG A 2 7.04 -1.58 30.31
C ARG A 2 6.34 -2.68 29.53
N GLU A 3 6.14 -3.81 30.17
CA GLU A 3 5.36 -4.91 29.64
C GLU A 3 3.87 -4.56 29.74
N ILE A 4 3.11 -4.72 28.65
CA ILE A 4 1.69 -4.39 28.61
C ILE A 4 0.93 -5.66 28.24
N ASN A 5 0.18 -6.18 29.20
CA ASN A 5 -0.67 -7.34 29.01
C ASN A 5 -1.96 -6.90 28.32
N ILE A 6 -2.11 -7.29 27.05
CA ILE A 6 -3.31 -7.02 26.26
C ILE A 6 -4.34 -8.11 26.56
N LEU A 7 -5.37 -7.75 27.30
CA LEU A 7 -6.40 -8.70 27.80
C LEU A 7 -7.60 -8.87 26.86
N LYS A 8 -7.76 -8.01 25.84
CA LYS A 8 -8.94 -8.02 24.97
C LYS A 8 -8.64 -7.46 23.58
N THR A 9 -8.98 -8.24 22.57
CA THR A 9 -9.06 -7.82 21.17
C THR A 9 -10.51 -7.55 20.78
N ASP A 10 -10.73 -6.73 19.76
CA ASP A 10 -12.05 -6.63 19.15
C ASP A 10 -12.37 -7.83 18.25
N ASN A 11 -13.56 -7.85 17.66
CA ASN A 11 -14.02 -8.92 16.76
C ASN A 11 -13.19 -9.06 15.46
N ARG A 12 -12.26 -8.14 15.20
CA ARG A 12 -11.32 -8.18 14.07
C ARG A 12 -9.88 -8.41 14.52
N GLY A 13 -9.65 -8.75 15.79
CA GLY A 13 -8.32 -8.97 16.34
C GLY A 13 -7.52 -7.69 16.59
N ARG A 14 -8.15 -6.51 16.54
CA ARG A 14 -7.45 -5.23 16.76
C ARG A 14 -7.23 -4.99 18.25
N VAL A 15 -6.08 -4.41 18.55
CA VAL A 15 -5.67 -4.01 19.90
C VAL A 15 -5.67 -2.49 20.00
N THR A 16 -6.22 -1.96 21.10
CA THR A 16 -6.07 -0.54 21.41
C THR A 16 -4.75 -0.31 22.15
N LEU A 17 -3.82 0.40 21.51
CA LEU A 17 -2.55 0.75 22.13
C LEU A 17 -2.73 1.84 23.22
N PRO A 18 -1.93 1.78 24.30
CA PRO A 18 -1.91 2.83 25.33
C PRO A 18 -1.55 4.21 24.77
N PRO A 19 -1.93 5.31 25.47
CA PRO A 19 -1.80 6.67 24.96
C PRO A 19 -0.39 7.06 24.49
N HIS A 20 0.67 6.56 25.14
CA HIS A 20 2.05 6.89 24.82
C HIS A 20 2.54 6.30 23.48
N PHE A 21 1.83 5.33 22.91
CA PHE A 21 2.11 4.79 21.58
C PHE A 21 1.32 5.50 20.47
N ARG A 22 0.35 6.36 20.82
CA ARG A 22 -0.51 7.02 19.81
C ARG A 22 0.18 8.16 19.07
N SER A 23 1.33 8.63 19.56
CA SER A 23 2.16 9.63 18.87
C SER A 23 2.88 9.06 17.65
N GLU A 24 3.03 7.73 17.59
CA GLU A 24 3.73 7.06 16.50
C GLU A 24 2.73 6.67 15.40
N PRO A 25 3.03 6.99 14.12
CA PRO A 25 2.09 6.76 13.02
C PRO A 25 2.06 5.29 12.58
N LEU A 26 3.15 4.53 12.77
CA LEU A 26 3.31 3.18 12.26
C LEU A 26 4.24 2.37 13.16
N PHE A 27 3.91 1.08 13.30
CA PHE A 27 4.73 0.09 14.01
C PHE A 27 5.02 -1.10 13.09
N GLU A 28 6.26 -1.57 13.11
CA GLU A 28 6.61 -2.93 12.68
C GLU A 28 6.44 -3.87 13.88
N TYR A 29 6.09 -5.14 13.63
CA TYR A 29 5.95 -6.11 14.71
C TYR A 29 6.77 -7.38 14.46
N VAL A 30 7.23 -7.98 15.55
CA VAL A 30 7.87 -9.29 15.58
C VAL A 30 7.17 -10.15 16.62
N ILE A 31 7.01 -11.44 16.32
CA ILE A 31 6.45 -12.42 17.25
C ILE A 31 7.61 -13.21 17.86
N GLU A 32 7.78 -13.14 19.18
CA GLU A 32 8.77 -13.91 19.94
C GLU A 32 8.06 -14.72 21.02
N GLY A 33 7.92 -16.03 20.77
CA GLY A 33 7.14 -16.91 21.65
C GLY A 33 5.68 -16.47 21.73
N ASP A 34 5.23 -16.16 22.94
CA ASP A 34 3.86 -15.71 23.23
C ASP A 34 3.74 -14.17 23.26
N ALA A 35 4.80 -13.45 22.90
CA ALA A 35 4.83 -11.99 22.90
C ALA A 35 4.83 -11.40 21.48
N ILE A 36 4.10 -10.29 21.32
CA ILE A 36 4.19 -9.42 20.14
C ILE A 36 4.98 -8.18 20.53
N ILE A 37 6.10 -7.94 19.86
CA ILE A 37 6.97 -6.79 20.07
C ILE A 37 6.71 -5.78 18.97
N LEU A 38 6.42 -4.53 19.34
CA LEU A 38 6.14 -3.42 18.40
C LEU A 38 7.31 -2.44 18.35
N TYR A 39 7.84 -2.19 17.16
CA TYR A 39 8.92 -1.23 16.89
C TYR A 39 8.37 0.00 16.15
N PRO A 40 8.53 1.22 16.71
CA PRO A 40 8.07 2.42 16.02
C PRO A 40 8.90 2.66 14.74
N VAL A 41 8.20 2.85 13.62
CA VAL A 41 8.86 3.08 12.32
C VAL A 41 9.34 4.52 12.24
N ARG A 42 10.63 4.73 12.46
CA ARG A 42 11.26 6.07 12.40
C ARG A 42 11.44 6.60 10.99
N THR A 43 11.49 5.71 10.01
CA THR A 43 11.64 6.06 8.60
C THR A 43 10.70 5.18 7.79
N VAL A 44 9.66 5.78 7.21
CA VAL A 44 8.93 5.11 6.12
C VAL A 44 9.95 4.96 4.99
N ARG A 45 10.46 3.74 4.76
CA ARG A 45 11.27 3.50 3.58
C ARG A 45 10.38 3.82 2.38
N LYS A 46 10.71 4.91 1.68
CA LYS A 46 9.98 5.36 0.47
C LYS A 46 9.95 4.28 -0.62
N TYR A 47 10.91 3.34 -0.56
CA TYR A 47 10.96 2.14 -1.36
C TYR A 47 11.20 0.94 -0.43
N PRO A 48 10.21 0.05 -0.22
CA PRO A 48 10.47 -1.23 0.42
C PRO A 48 11.52 -2.00 -0.38
N ASP A 49 12.29 -2.82 0.31
CA ASP A 49 13.21 -3.73 -0.35
C ASP A 49 12.39 -4.83 -1.00
N MET A 50 12.35 -4.83 -2.33
CA MET A 50 11.53 -5.75 -3.14
C MET A 50 12.34 -6.97 -3.60
N SER A 51 13.55 -7.16 -3.07
CA SER A 51 14.45 -8.24 -3.49
C SER A 51 13.95 -9.64 -3.13
N ASP A 52 13.10 -9.77 -2.12
CA ASP A 52 12.48 -11.04 -1.70
C ASP A 52 11.16 -11.34 -2.43
N LEU A 53 10.63 -10.39 -3.20
CA LEU A 53 9.42 -10.66 -3.98
C LEU A 53 9.79 -11.53 -5.19
N PRO A 54 8.99 -12.57 -5.49
CA PRO A 54 9.17 -13.29 -6.73
C PRO A 54 9.08 -12.28 -7.87
N VAL A 55 10.14 -12.24 -8.68
CA VAL A 55 10.06 -11.62 -10.00
C VAL A 55 9.16 -12.52 -10.81
N GLU A 56 7.84 -12.37 -10.64
CA GLU A 56 6.91 -12.90 -11.62
C GLU A 56 7.29 -12.23 -12.93
N GLU A 57 7.88 -13.00 -13.85
CA GLU A 57 8.02 -12.59 -15.23
C GLU A 57 6.62 -12.33 -15.75
N LEU A 58 6.21 -11.06 -15.68
CA LEU A 58 4.95 -10.61 -16.24
C LEU A 58 4.91 -11.08 -17.69
N SER A 59 3.76 -11.60 -18.12
CA SER A 59 3.61 -12.07 -19.48
C SER A 59 3.98 -10.94 -20.45
N GLN A 60 4.67 -11.28 -21.54
CA GLN A 60 5.08 -10.28 -22.53
C GLN A 60 3.90 -9.46 -23.06
N ASP A 61 2.70 -10.03 -23.07
CA ASP A 61 1.48 -9.36 -23.48
C ASP A 61 1.07 -8.26 -22.48
N TRP A 62 1.21 -8.52 -21.18
CA TRP A 62 0.97 -7.51 -20.14
C TRP A 62 1.97 -6.36 -20.27
N VAL A 63 3.26 -6.68 -20.44
CA VAL A 63 4.32 -5.66 -20.61
C VAL A 63 4.04 -4.77 -21.83
N LYS A 64 3.63 -5.34 -22.96
CA LYS A 64 3.28 -4.57 -24.17
C LYS A 64 2.09 -3.63 -23.96
N ILE A 65 1.05 -4.10 -23.26
CA ILE A 65 -0.12 -3.28 -22.94
C ILE A 65 0.30 -2.10 -22.04
N GLU A 66 1.06 -2.40 -20.99
CA GLU A 66 1.51 -1.41 -20.02
C GLU A 66 2.43 -0.36 -20.66
N GLU A 67 3.37 -0.78 -21.51
CA GLU A 67 4.21 0.15 -22.27
C GLU A 67 3.40 1.02 -23.22
N THR A 68 2.35 0.47 -23.87
CA THR A 68 1.49 1.22 -24.78
C THR A 68 0.70 2.30 -24.04
N VAL A 69 0.19 1.99 -22.85
CA VAL A 69 -0.55 2.93 -22.01
C VAL A 69 0.38 3.99 -21.43
N ASN A 70 1.51 3.60 -20.84
CA ASN A 70 2.40 4.52 -20.15
C ASN A 70 3.23 5.41 -21.09
N LYS A 71 3.51 4.95 -22.31
CA LYS A 71 4.16 5.78 -23.35
C LYS A 71 3.15 6.50 -24.24
N ASP A 72 1.85 6.42 -23.94
CA ASP A 72 0.83 7.14 -24.69
C ASP A 72 1.04 8.65 -24.56
N LYS A 73 1.39 9.29 -25.68
CA LYS A 73 1.60 10.74 -25.76
C LYS A 73 0.35 11.48 -26.22
N ARG A 74 -0.77 10.79 -26.42
CA ARG A 74 -2.03 11.44 -26.80
C ARG A 74 -2.43 12.43 -25.71
N ARG A 75 -2.83 13.62 -26.13
CA ARG A 75 -3.32 14.63 -25.21
C ARG A 75 -4.65 14.16 -24.63
N GLY A 76 -4.79 14.22 -23.31
CA GLY A 76 -6.05 13.95 -22.65
C GLY A 76 -7.15 14.85 -23.19
N ILE A 77 -8.32 14.28 -23.44
CA ILE A 77 -9.50 15.02 -23.86
C ILE A 77 -10.25 15.44 -22.59
N SER A 78 -10.37 16.75 -22.36
CA SER A 78 -11.26 17.27 -21.32
C SER A 78 -12.68 17.28 -21.86
N ALA A 79 -13.60 16.58 -21.19
CA ALA A 79 -15.01 16.54 -21.55
C ALA A 79 -15.87 16.54 -20.28
N THR A 80 -17.03 17.19 -20.35
CA THR A 80 -17.95 17.34 -19.22
C THR A 80 -18.77 16.08 -18.95
N SER A 81 -18.86 15.16 -19.92
CA SER A 81 -19.57 13.89 -19.79
C SER A 81 -18.89 12.75 -20.61
N PRO A 82 -19.11 11.48 -20.26
CA PRO A 82 -18.60 10.34 -21.03
C PRO A 82 -19.09 10.30 -22.49
N ALA A 83 -20.33 10.74 -22.74
CA ALA A 83 -20.89 10.79 -24.10
C ALA A 83 -20.19 11.86 -24.96
N ASP A 84 -19.81 12.99 -24.37
CA ASP A 84 -19.06 14.05 -25.05
C ASP A 84 -17.60 13.66 -25.28
N ALA A 85 -16.99 12.92 -24.34
CA ALA A 85 -15.67 12.33 -24.53
C ALA A 85 -15.65 11.37 -25.74
N LEU A 86 -16.67 10.51 -25.88
CA LEU A 86 -16.80 9.60 -27.01
C LEU A 86 -17.00 10.32 -28.35
N LYS A 87 -17.77 11.42 -28.37
CA LYS A 87 -17.90 12.25 -29.57
C LYS A 87 -16.59 12.92 -29.95
N ALA A 88 -15.84 13.42 -28.96
CA ALA A 88 -14.54 14.06 -29.18
C ALA A 88 -13.45 13.06 -29.61
N LEU A 89 -13.53 11.80 -29.19
CA LEU A 89 -12.62 10.73 -29.62
C LEU A 89 -12.83 10.31 -31.09
N ARG A 90 -14.06 10.46 -31.62
CA ARG A 90 -14.43 10.09 -32.99
C ARG A 90 -14.18 11.19 -34.03
N ARG A 91 -13.71 12.36 -33.59
CA ARG A 91 -13.47 13.54 -34.43
C ARG A 91 -11.99 13.69 -34.72
#